data_AF-X6FQF2-F1
#
_entry.id   AF-X6FQF2-F1
#
_cell.length_a   1.000
_cell.length_b   1.000
_cell.length_c   1.000
_cell.angle_alpha   90.00
_cell.angle_beta   90.00
_cell.angle_gamma   90.00
#
_symmetry.space_group_name_H-M   'P 1'
#
loop_
_entity.id
_entity.type
_entity.pdbx_description
1 polymer ?
#
loop_
_entity_poly.entity_id
_entity_poly.type
_entity_poly.pdbx_seq_one_letter_code
_entity_poly.pdbx_strand_id
1 'polypeptide(L)'
;MQLKLETSPAADGNEVFQFKIWLRGISPMIWRRVQVSADMTLRELHGVIQVAMGWEGIHLFQFNLRAARFGSLELSARSPDVALKELRLRKGARFT
;
A
#
# COMPACT_ATOMS: atom_id res chain seq x y z
N MET A 1 5.26 -9.26 -2.64
CA MET A 1 5.13 -8.53 -1.35
C MET A 1 3.70 -8.69 -0.83
N GLN A 2 3.43 -8.48 0.46
CA GLN A 2 2.06 -8.27 0.97
C GLN A 2 1.99 -7.07 1.90
N LEU A 3 0.83 -6.42 1.90
CA LEU A 3 0.51 -5.34 2.81
C LEU A 3 -0.77 -5.67 3.57
N LYS A 4 -0.81 -5.33 4.84
CA LYS A 4 -2.01 -5.44 5.68
C LYS A 4 -2.23 -4.15 6.45
N LEU A 5 -3.45 -3.65 6.41
CA LEU A 5 -3.86 -2.54 7.25
C LEU A 5 -4.03 -3.01 8.69
N GLU A 6 -3.30 -2.39 9.63
CA GLU A 6 -3.38 -2.68 11.06
C GLU A 6 -4.34 -1.73 11.78
N THR A 7 -4.32 -0.43 11.44
CA THR A 7 -5.11 0.62 12.10
C THR A 7 -5.45 1.74 11.12
N SER A 8 -6.63 2.36 11.30
CA SER A 8 -7.10 3.58 10.66
C SER A 8 -7.48 4.56 11.79
N PRO A 9 -7.13 5.86 11.77
CA PRO A 9 -7.32 6.78 12.90
C PRO A 9 -8.62 7.55 12.82
N ALA A 10 -8.77 8.38 13.87
CA ALA A 10 -9.99 9.06 14.26
C ALA A 10 -10.39 10.26 13.38
N ALA A 11 -11.65 10.64 13.55
CA ALA A 11 -12.53 11.45 12.70
C ALA A 11 -12.15 12.93 12.48
N ASP A 12 -10.93 13.36 12.82
CA ASP A 12 -10.53 14.77 12.88
C ASP A 12 -9.61 15.13 11.70
N GLY A 13 -10.12 15.02 10.47
CA GLY A 13 -9.56 15.62 9.25
C GLY A 13 -8.17 15.15 8.77
N ASN A 14 -7.43 14.35 9.56
CA ASN A 14 -6.07 13.90 9.27
C ASN A 14 -5.94 12.39 9.56
N GLU A 15 -6.73 11.58 8.86
CA GLU A 15 -6.73 10.13 9.01
C GLU A 15 -5.35 9.56 8.57
N VAL A 16 -4.73 8.69 9.37
CA VAL A 16 -3.39 8.08 9.15
C VAL A 16 -3.43 6.54 9.15
N PHE A 17 -3.35 5.90 8.00
CA PHE A 17 -3.31 4.43 7.94
C PHE A 17 -1.97 3.87 8.41
N GLN A 18 -2.02 2.81 9.24
CA GLN A 18 -0.85 2.01 9.59
C GLN A 18 -0.83 0.70 8.79
N PHE A 19 0.23 0.49 8.01
CA PHE A 19 0.44 -0.73 7.24
C PHE A 19 1.58 -1.56 7.81
N LYS A 20 1.37 -2.87 7.88
CA LYS A 20 2.44 -3.86 7.96
C LYS A 20 2.74 -4.39 6.57
N ILE A 21 4.01 -4.33 6.17
CA ILE A 21 4.52 -4.73 4.86
C ILE A 21 5.50 -5.89 5.07
N TRP A 22 5.42 -6.94 4.27
CA TRP A 22 6.39 -8.05 4.34
C TRP A 22 6.65 -8.72 2.99
N LEU A 23 7.82 -9.33 2.87
CA LEU A 23 8.19 -10.15 1.72
C LEU A 23 7.71 -11.59 1.91
N ARG A 24 7.17 -12.19 0.83
CA ARG A 24 6.72 -13.58 0.83
C ARG A 24 7.89 -14.48 0.42
N GLY A 25 7.94 -15.69 0.98
CA GLY A 25 8.90 -16.72 0.55
C GLY A 25 10.34 -16.51 1.04
N ILE A 26 10.57 -15.60 2.00
CA ILE A 26 11.89 -15.31 2.56
C ILE A 26 11.91 -15.69 4.05
N SER A 27 13.01 -16.33 4.47
CA SER A 27 13.32 -16.62 5.87
C SER A 27 14.74 -16.14 6.21
N PRO A 28 14.95 -15.39 7.31
CA PRO A 28 13.92 -14.88 8.22
C PRO A 28 13.01 -13.83 7.55
N MET A 29 11.80 -13.65 8.07
CA MET A 29 10.81 -12.75 7.48
C MET A 29 11.31 -11.29 7.48
N ILE A 30 11.41 -10.70 6.29
CA ILE A 30 11.69 -9.27 6.12
C ILE A 30 10.37 -8.49 6.12
N TRP A 31 10.23 -7.56 7.06
CA TRP A 31 9.01 -6.74 7.23
C TRP A 31 9.30 -5.30 7.69
N ARG A 32 8.34 -4.42 7.45
CA ARG A 32 8.32 -3.01 7.87
C ARG A 32 6.92 -2.61 8.35
N ARG A 33 6.86 -1.59 9.22
CA ARG A 33 5.61 -0.92 9.61
C ARG A 33 5.71 0.55 9.25
N VAL A 34 4.72 1.05 8.54
CA VAL A 34 4.69 2.45 8.08
C VAL A 34 3.36 3.09 8.45
N GLN A 35 3.38 4.40 8.71
CA GLN A 35 2.22 5.24 8.93
C GLN A 35 2.16 6.25 7.78
N VAL A 36 1.02 6.36 7.12
CA VAL A 36 0.81 7.23 5.95
C VAL A 36 -0.50 7.99 6.07
N SER A 37 -0.56 9.21 5.55
CA SER A 37 -1.84 9.93 5.49
C SER A 37 -2.84 9.18 4.61
N ALA A 38 -4.11 9.22 5.00
CA ALA A 38 -5.22 8.67 4.23
C ALA A 38 -5.49 9.42 2.92
N ASP A 39 -4.96 10.65 2.81
CA ASP A 39 -4.98 11.44 1.58
C ASP A 39 -3.94 10.98 0.55
N MET A 40 -2.92 10.21 0.98
CA MET A 40 -1.95 9.65 0.04
C MET A 40 -2.63 8.69 -0.93
N THR A 41 -2.16 8.70 -2.16
CA THR A 41 -2.54 7.79 -3.23
C THR A 41 -1.85 6.44 -3.12
N LEU A 42 -2.32 5.44 -3.87
CA LEU A 42 -1.57 4.17 -4.01
C LEU A 42 -0.21 4.37 -4.68
N ARG A 43 -0.05 5.37 -5.54
CA ARG A 43 1.25 5.72 -6.14
C ARG A 43 2.23 6.24 -5.08
N GLU A 44 1.78 7.11 -4.19
CA GLU A 44 2.60 7.62 -3.09
C GLU A 44 2.92 6.52 -2.07
N LEU A 45 1.94 5.66 -1.75
CA LEU A 45 2.19 4.47 -0.93
C LEU A 45 3.25 3.55 -1.56
N HIS A 46 3.24 3.37 -2.89
CA HIS A 46 4.29 2.65 -3.59
C HIS A 46 5.67 3.29 -3.36
N GLY A 47 5.78 4.62 -3.48
CA GLY A 47 7.01 5.35 -3.16
C GLY A 47 7.50 5.10 -1.72
N VAL A 48 6.59 5.15 -0.74
CA VAL A 48 6.91 4.85 0.67
C VAL A 48 7.46 3.42 0.83
N ILE A 49 6.85 2.44 0.15
CA ILE A 49 7.33 1.05 0.17
C ILE A 49 8.72 0.95 -0.42
N GLN A 50 8.97 1.59 -1.58
CA GLN A 50 10.28 1.56 -2.24
C GLN A 50 11.37 2.03 -1.26
N VAL A 51 11.16 3.18 -0.61
CA VAL A 51 12.09 3.71 0.39
C VAL A 51 12.22 2.78 1.60
N ALA A 52 11.12 2.32 2.19
CA ALA A 52 11.13 1.49 3.40
C ALA A 52 11.82 0.13 3.21
N MET A 53 11.81 -0.39 1.98
CA MET A 53 12.44 -1.66 1.61
C MET A 53 13.83 -1.48 1.01
N GLY A 54 14.28 -0.25 0.73
CA GLY A 54 15.56 0.03 0.07
C GLY A 54 15.57 -0.34 -1.41
N TRP A 55 14.43 -0.19 -2.09
CA TRP A 55 14.28 -0.45 -3.51
C TRP A 55 14.33 0.85 -4.33
N GLU A 56 14.65 0.72 -5.62
CA GLU A 56 15.02 1.84 -6.49
C GLU A 56 13.89 2.34 -7.42
N GLY A 57 12.69 1.73 -7.37
CA GLY A 57 11.55 2.15 -8.21
C GLY A 57 11.68 1.81 -9.69
N ILE A 58 12.58 0.89 -10.06
CA ILE A 58 12.94 0.57 -11.45
C ILE A 58 12.01 -0.46 -12.14
N HIS A 59 11.05 -1.03 -11.42
CA HIS A 59 10.15 -2.06 -11.94
C HIS A 59 8.70 -1.61 -11.90
N LEU A 60 7.89 -2.17 -12.81
CA LEU A 60 6.43 -2.03 -12.80
C LEU A 60 5.87 -2.57 -11.50
N PHE A 61 4.77 -1.98 -11.03
CA PHE A 61 4.11 -2.38 -9.80
C PHE A 61 2.61 -2.51 -9.97
N GLN A 62 2.00 -3.34 -9.14
CA GLN A 62 0.56 -3.49 -9.06
C GLN A 62 0.15 -3.84 -7.62
N PHE A 63 -0.90 -3.21 -7.15
CA PHE A 63 -1.64 -3.57 -5.96
C PHE A 63 -2.91 -4.30 -6.35
N ASN A 64 -3.11 -5.50 -5.79
CA ASN A 64 -4.39 -6.19 -5.89
C ASN A 64 -5.20 -5.92 -4.61
N LEU A 65 -6.37 -5.31 -4.76
CA LEU A 65 -7.32 -5.07 -3.67
C LEU A 65 -8.70 -5.59 -4.09
N ARG A 66 -9.16 -6.64 -3.42
CA ARG A 66 -10.41 -7.35 -3.79
C ARG A 66 -10.35 -7.78 -5.27
N ALA A 67 -11.32 -7.37 -6.09
CA ALA A 67 -11.37 -7.64 -7.53
C ALA A 67 -10.69 -6.56 -8.40
N ALA A 68 -10.09 -5.52 -7.79
CA ALA A 68 -9.48 -4.41 -8.50
C ALA A 68 -7.94 -4.50 -8.47
N ARG A 69 -7.34 -4.06 -9.58
CA ARG A 69 -5.89 -3.97 -9.79
C ARG A 69 -5.53 -2.52 -10.03
N PHE A 70 -4.58 -1.99 -9.28
CA PHE A 70 -4.11 -0.61 -9.39
C PHE A 70 -2.60 -0.58 -9.58
N GLY A 71 -2.06 0.22 -10.49
CA GLY A 71 -0.61 0.25 -10.69
C GLY A 71 -0.20 0.74 -12.08
N SER A 72 0.90 0.18 -12.58
CA SER A 72 1.47 0.49 -13.89
C SER A 72 0.46 0.29 -15.02
N LEU A 73 0.39 1.27 -15.92
CA LEU A 73 -0.52 1.25 -17.08
C LEU A 73 -0.20 0.07 -18.01
N GLU A 74 1.09 -0.28 -18.11
CA GLU A 74 1.64 -1.38 -18.89
C GLU A 74 1.06 -2.74 -18.47
N LEU A 75 0.57 -2.86 -17.23
CA LEU A 75 -0.09 -4.05 -16.70
C LEU A 75 -1.62 -4.05 -16.93
N SER A 76 -2.14 -3.08 -17.69
CA SER A 76 -3.59 -2.83 -17.84
C SER A 76 -4.29 -2.65 -16.48
N ALA A 77 -3.58 -2.14 -15.48
CA ALA A 77 -4.11 -1.85 -14.17
C ALA A 77 -4.85 -0.49 -14.18
N ARG A 78 -5.76 -0.32 -13.21
CA ARG A 78 -6.40 0.99 -12.97
C ARG A 78 -5.36 1.99 -12.46
N SER A 79 -5.63 3.27 -12.64
CA SER A 79 -4.76 4.34 -12.14
C SER A 79 -4.51 4.19 -10.63
N PRO A 80 -3.25 4.23 -10.17
CA PRO A 80 -2.91 4.21 -8.75
C PRO A 80 -3.07 5.59 -8.09
N ASP A 81 -3.50 6.61 -8.83
CA ASP A 81 -3.76 7.97 -8.34
C ASP A 81 -5.15 8.06 -7.69
N VAL A 82 -5.39 7.17 -6.73
CA VAL A 82 -6.60 7.09 -5.90
C VAL A 82 -6.19 7.15 -4.44
N ALA A 83 -6.80 8.06 -3.68
CA ALA A 83 -6.48 8.26 -2.27
C ALA A 83 -6.87 7.03 -1.43
N LEU A 84 -6.07 6.72 -0.40
CA LEU A 84 -6.29 5.55 0.45
C LEU A 84 -7.65 5.60 1.16
N LYS A 85 -8.12 6.79 1.56
CA LYS A 85 -9.46 6.99 2.15
C LYS A 85 -10.60 6.58 1.21
N GLU A 86 -10.44 6.77 -0.09
CA GLU A 86 -11.45 6.43 -1.10
C GLU A 86 -11.60 4.92 -1.30
N LEU A 87 -10.55 4.15 -0.99
CA LEU A 87 -10.57 2.68 -1.08
C LEU A 87 -11.43 2.02 0.00
N ARG A 88 -11.94 2.81 0.97
CA ARG A 88 -12.78 2.35 2.10
C ARG A 88 -12.18 1.10 2.75
N LEU A 89 -10.89 1.21 3.08
CA LEU A 89 -10.14 0.14 3.70
C LEU A 89 -10.70 -0.11 5.10
N ARG A 90 -10.81 -1.38 5.48
CA ARG A 90 -11.18 -1.79 6.84
C ARG A 90 -9.95 -2.38 7.50
N LYS A 91 -9.87 -2.30 8.84
CA LYS A 91 -8.83 -2.98 9.61
C LYS A 91 -8.72 -4.44 9.15
N GLY A 92 -7.50 -4.89 8.85
CA GLY A 92 -7.24 -6.21 8.30
C GLY A 92 -7.33 -6.34 6.78
N ALA A 93 -7.67 -5.27 6.04
CA ALA A 93 -7.58 -5.25 4.58
C ALA A 93 -6.17 -5.63 4.12
N ARG A 94 -6.09 -6.40 3.03
CA ARG A 94 -4.84 -6.92 2.48
C ARG A 94 -4.69 -6.52 1.03
N PHE A 95 -3.46 -6.19 0.67
CA PHE A 95 -3.02 -6.06 -0.71
C PHE A 95 -2.04 -7.20 -1.00
N THR A 96 -2.13 -7.73 -2.22
CA THR A 96 -1.19 -8.72 -2.74
C THR A 96 -0.50 -8.22 -3.99
#